data_AF-A0A9R1PB84-F1
#
_entry.id   AF-A0A9R1PB84-F1
#
_cell.length_a   1.000
_cell.length_b   1.000
_cell.length_c   1.000
_cell.angle_alpha   90.00
_cell.angle_beta   90.00
_cell.angle_gamma   90.00
#
_symmetry.space_group_name_H-M   'P 1'
#
loop_
_entity.id
_entity.type
_entity.pdbx_description
1 polymer ?
#
loop_
_entity_poly.entity_id
_entity_poly.type
_entity_poly.pdbx_seq_one_letter_code
_entity_poly.pdbx_strand_id
1 'polypeptide(L)'
;MYMLVQERLKDFGQPDLIAAESTNGIGPAERAAIRRLKELNANGLEKMMKEHQLDAIVAPNNAISSLLAIGGHPGIVVPAGYDEKGVPFGICFGGLQGYEPRLIEMAYAFEQATKVRRQPMFKT
;
A
#
# COMPACT_ATOMS: atom_id res chain seq x y z
N MET A 1 33.30 3.30 16.08
CA MET A 1 33.14 1.83 16.10
C MET A 1 31.72 1.52 15.65
N TYR A 2 31.54 1.15 14.38
CA TYR A 2 30.22 0.78 13.84
C TYR A 2 29.83 -0.59 14.38
N MET A 3 28.72 -0.68 15.14
CA MET A 3 28.11 -1.97 15.43
C MET A 3 27.50 -2.49 14.14
N LEU A 4 28.15 -3.49 13.54
CA LEU A 4 27.51 -4.36 12.56
C LEU A 4 26.27 -4.95 13.22
N VAL A 5 25.09 -4.69 12.65
CA VAL A 5 23.85 -5.34 13.07
C VAL A 5 24.05 -6.84 12.82
N GLN A 6 24.27 -7.60 13.89
CA GLN A 6 24.29 -9.06 13.83
C GLN A 6 22.89 -9.52 13.43
N GLU A 7 22.79 -10.38 12.41
CA GLU A 7 21.51 -10.87 11.92
C GLU A 7 20.80 -11.69 13.01
N ARG A 8 19.54 -11.36 13.31
CA ARG A 8 18.72 -12.01 14.35
C ARG A 8 18.10 -13.34 13.87
N LEU A 9 18.87 -14.16 13.15
CA LEU A 9 18.42 -15.43 12.58
C LEU A 9 17.90 -16.41 13.64
N LYS A 10 18.44 -16.38 14.85
CA LYS A 10 17.95 -17.21 15.97
C LYS A 10 16.50 -16.89 16.35
N ASP A 11 16.08 -15.63 16.20
CA ASP A 11 14.78 -15.16 16.62
C ASP A 11 13.72 -15.26 15.50
N PHE A 12 14.12 -15.07 14.25
CA PHE A 12 13.19 -14.95 13.11
C PHE A 12 13.48 -15.88 11.93
N GLY A 13 14.68 -16.45 11.83
CA GLY A 13 15.10 -17.26 10.68
C GLY A 13 15.15 -16.48 9.36
N GLN A 14 15.06 -17.21 8.24
CA GLN A 14 15.04 -16.68 6.88
C GLN A 14 14.24 -17.55 5.86
N PRO A 15 13.06 -18.07 6.23
CA PRO A 15 12.35 -19.06 5.40
C PRO A 15 11.99 -18.54 4.01
N ASP A 16 11.57 -17.28 3.88
CA ASP A 16 11.18 -16.70 2.58
C ASP A 16 12.37 -16.57 1.62
N LEU A 17 13.55 -16.22 2.14
CA LEU A 17 14.77 -16.11 1.34
C LEU A 17 15.24 -17.50 0.86
N ILE A 18 15.20 -18.51 1.75
CA ILE A 18 15.54 -19.89 1.41
C ILE A 18 14.54 -20.44 0.37
N ALA A 19 13.24 -20.17 0.55
CA ALA A 19 12.22 -20.58 -0.40
C ALA A 19 12.42 -19.91 -1.76
N ALA A 20 12.75 -18.61 -1.79
CA ALA A 20 13.04 -17.88 -3.02
C ALA A 20 14.27 -18.42 -3.77
N GLU A 21 15.37 -18.70 -3.06
CA GLU A 21 16.59 -19.31 -3.62
C GLU A 21 16.30 -20.70 -4.21
N SER A 22 15.36 -21.44 -3.61
CA SER A 22 14.97 -22.78 -4.07
C SER A 22 14.09 -22.77 -5.33
N THR A 23 13.72 -21.60 -5.86
CA THR A 23 12.94 -21.48 -7.11
C THR A 23 13.81 -21.65 -8.35
N ASN A 24 13.20 -21.91 -9.51
CA ASN A 24 13.90 -22.08 -10.79
C ASN A 24 13.65 -20.92 -11.78
N GLY A 25 13.28 -19.74 -11.26
CA GLY A 25 12.96 -18.56 -12.04
C GLY A 25 11.51 -18.53 -12.55
N ILE A 26 11.27 -17.77 -13.64
CA ILE A 26 9.92 -17.56 -14.17
C ILE A 26 9.55 -18.69 -15.15
N GLY A 27 8.72 -19.63 -14.68
CA GLY A 27 8.20 -20.76 -15.44
C GLY A 27 6.73 -20.60 -15.88
N PRO A 28 6.09 -21.70 -16.34
CA PRO A 28 4.69 -21.67 -16.76
C PRO A 28 3.71 -21.26 -15.66
N ALA A 29 3.94 -21.69 -14.42
CA ALA A 29 3.10 -21.38 -13.27
C ALA A 29 3.18 -19.89 -12.90
N GLU A 30 4.38 -19.34 -12.83
CA GLU A 30 4.65 -17.93 -12.52
C GLU A 30 4.05 -17.03 -13.61
N ARG A 31 4.21 -17.40 -14.89
CA ARG A 31 3.56 -16.69 -16.01
C ARG A 31 2.04 -16.74 -15.92
N ALA A 32 1.45 -17.87 -15.51
CA ALA A 32 0.01 -17.98 -15.32
C ALA A 32 -0.46 -17.09 -14.16
N ALA A 33 0.28 -17.06 -13.04
CA ALA A 33 0.01 -16.18 -11.92
C ALA A 33 0.09 -14.70 -12.34
N ILE A 34 1.14 -14.28 -13.06
CA ILE A 34 1.29 -12.90 -13.56
C ILE A 34 0.12 -12.52 -14.48
N ARG A 35 -0.29 -13.41 -15.40
CA ARG A 35 -1.48 -13.17 -16.25
C ARG A 35 -2.73 -12.99 -15.41
N ARG A 36 -2.93 -13.86 -14.42
CA ARG A 36 -4.10 -13.79 -13.54
C ARG A 36 -4.13 -12.47 -12.74
N LEU A 37 -2.99 -12.02 -12.23
CA LEU A 37 -2.87 -10.73 -11.55
C LEU A 37 -3.22 -9.57 -12.48
N LYS A 38 -2.75 -9.58 -13.73
CA LYS A 38 -3.12 -8.57 -14.74
C LYS A 38 -4.63 -8.58 -15.05
N GLU A 39 -5.23 -9.76 -15.18
CA GLU A 39 -6.68 -9.91 -15.38
C GLU A 39 -7.49 -9.37 -14.19
N LEU A 40 -7.04 -9.64 -12.95
CA LEU A 40 -7.68 -9.13 -11.74
C LEU A 40 -7.61 -7.61 -11.68
N ASN A 41 -6.50 -7.00 -12.09
CA ASN A 41 -6.38 -5.55 -12.18
C ASN A 41 -7.36 -4.96 -13.21
N ALA A 42 -7.28 -5.47 -14.45
CA ALA A 42 -8.04 -4.96 -15.58
C ALA A 42 -9.56 -5.09 -15.35
N ASN A 43 -10.01 -6.25 -14.85
CA ASN A 43 -11.43 -6.52 -14.63
C ASN A 43 -11.95 -6.05 -13.26
N GLY A 44 -11.04 -5.70 -12.34
CA GLY A 44 -11.35 -5.21 -11.00
C GLY A 44 -11.26 -3.69 -10.93
N LEU A 45 -10.15 -3.18 -10.39
CA LEU A 45 -9.98 -1.75 -10.10
C LEU A 45 -10.11 -0.89 -11.36
N GLU A 46 -9.42 -1.25 -12.45
CA GLU A 46 -9.43 -0.42 -13.66
C GLU A 46 -10.84 -0.30 -14.26
N LYS A 47 -11.51 -1.45 -14.42
CA LYS A 47 -12.87 -1.49 -14.95
C LYS A 47 -13.81 -0.67 -14.07
N MET A 48 -13.79 -0.89 -12.76
CA MET A 48 -14.66 -0.21 -11.82
C MET A 48 -14.45 1.31 -11.85
N MET A 49 -13.19 1.78 -11.81
CA MET A 49 -12.90 3.22 -11.90
C MET A 49 -13.34 3.83 -13.23
N LYS A 50 -13.12 3.15 -14.35
CA LYS A 50 -13.50 3.63 -15.70
C LYS A 50 -15.02 3.65 -15.91
N GLU A 51 -15.73 2.59 -15.55
CA GLU A 51 -17.17 2.46 -15.74
C GLU A 51 -17.95 3.49 -14.89
N HIS A 52 -17.48 3.76 -13.68
CA HIS A 52 -18.10 4.73 -12.78
C HIS A 52 -17.49 6.13 -12.86
N GLN A 53 -16.53 6.36 -13.78
CA GLN A 53 -15.86 7.66 -13.96
C GLN A 53 -15.30 8.22 -12.64
N LEU A 54 -14.66 7.38 -11.83
CA LEU A 54 -14.15 7.76 -10.52
C LEU A 54 -12.79 8.44 -10.62
N ASP A 55 -12.60 9.52 -9.86
CA ASP A 55 -11.30 10.17 -9.73
C ASP A 55 -10.39 9.52 -8.67
N ALA A 56 -10.97 8.80 -7.71
CA ALA A 56 -10.24 8.02 -6.70
C ALA A 56 -11.12 6.94 -6.06
N ILE A 57 -10.47 5.96 -5.42
CA ILE A 57 -11.06 5.08 -4.42
C ILE A 57 -10.48 5.43 -3.04
N VAL A 58 -11.27 5.20 -1.99
CA VAL A 58 -10.90 5.58 -0.63
C VAL A 58 -11.08 4.40 0.32
N ALA A 59 -10.07 4.10 1.14
CA ALA A 59 -10.14 3.02 2.11
C ALA A 59 -9.30 3.30 3.39
N PRO A 60 -9.62 2.67 4.53
CA PRO A 60 -8.82 2.81 5.75
C PRO A 60 -7.40 2.27 5.58
N ASN A 61 -6.42 2.99 6.12
CA ASN A 61 -5.02 2.59 6.21
C ASN A 61 -4.49 2.03 4.87
N ASN A 62 -3.97 0.82 4.84
CA ASN A 62 -3.41 0.16 3.65
C ASN A 62 -4.35 -0.91 3.07
N ALA A 63 -5.65 -0.86 3.38
CA ALA A 63 -6.61 -1.92 3.03
C ALA A 63 -6.69 -2.23 1.53
N ILE A 64 -6.35 -1.26 0.67
CA ILE A 64 -6.33 -1.41 -0.80
C ILE A 64 -4.92 -1.52 -1.39
N SER A 65 -3.88 -1.66 -0.56
CA SER A 65 -2.48 -1.63 -1.03
C SER A 65 -2.16 -2.75 -2.02
N SER A 66 -2.61 -3.98 -1.76
CA SER A 66 -2.41 -5.09 -2.70
C SER A 66 -3.14 -4.88 -4.03
N LEU A 67 -4.36 -4.33 -3.98
CA LEU A 67 -5.14 -4.02 -5.18
C LEU A 67 -4.42 -3.00 -6.07
N LEU A 68 -3.88 -1.94 -5.46
CA LEU A 68 -3.11 -0.92 -6.17
C LEU A 68 -1.77 -1.47 -6.67
N ALA A 69 -1.06 -2.25 -5.84
CA ALA A 69 0.26 -2.78 -6.15
C ALA A 69 0.26 -3.75 -7.34
N ILE A 70 -0.80 -4.56 -7.51
CA ILE A 70 -0.92 -5.49 -8.64
C ILE A 70 -0.86 -4.76 -9.99
N GLY A 71 -1.55 -3.62 -10.09
CA GLY A 71 -1.60 -2.80 -11.30
C GLY A 71 -0.51 -1.73 -11.40
N GLY A 72 0.34 -1.57 -10.38
CA GLY A 72 1.27 -0.45 -10.31
C GLY A 72 0.56 0.91 -10.19
N HIS A 73 -0.61 0.91 -9.56
CA HIS A 73 -1.44 2.10 -9.37
C HIS A 73 -1.01 2.92 -8.16
N PRO A 74 -1.08 4.26 -8.22
CA PRO A 74 -0.70 5.12 -7.11
C PRO A 74 -1.71 5.06 -5.96
N GLY A 75 -1.18 5.19 -4.73
CA GLY A 75 -1.96 5.40 -3.52
C GLY A 75 -1.24 6.34 -2.55
N ILE A 76 -1.98 7.21 -1.88
CA ILE A 76 -1.47 8.14 -0.88
C ILE A 76 -2.27 8.02 0.41
N VAL A 77 -1.58 7.82 1.54
CA VAL A 77 -2.22 7.70 2.86
C VAL A 77 -1.98 8.99 3.64
N VAL A 78 -3.04 9.59 4.16
CA VAL A 78 -2.99 10.77 5.03
C VAL A 78 -3.60 10.49 6.40
N PRO A 79 -3.13 11.12 7.49
CA PRO A 79 -3.70 10.93 8.83
C PRO A 79 -5.18 11.30 8.88
N ALA A 80 -6.01 10.40 9.40
CA ALA A 80 -7.47 10.59 9.45
C ALA A 80 -8.04 10.59 10.87
N GLY A 81 -7.31 10.06 11.86
CA GLY A 81 -7.78 10.05 13.24
C GLY A 81 -6.92 9.23 14.18
N TYR A 82 -7.46 9.06 15.37
CA TYR A 82 -6.94 8.22 16.43
C TYR A 82 -8.09 7.40 17.02
N ASP A 83 -7.83 6.15 17.39
CA ASP A 83 -8.79 5.35 18.14
C ASP A 83 -8.87 5.79 19.62
N GLU A 84 -9.72 5.13 20.40
CA GLU A 84 -9.91 5.41 21.83
C GLU A 84 -8.63 5.25 22.67
N LYS A 85 -7.64 4.49 22.16
CA LYS A 85 -6.35 4.24 22.79
C LYS A 85 -5.26 5.21 22.29
N GLY A 86 -5.60 6.13 21.40
CA GLY A 86 -4.66 7.06 20.79
C GLY A 86 -3.81 6.44 19.68
N VAL A 87 -4.21 5.30 19.11
CA VAL A 87 -3.53 4.69 17.96
C VAL A 87 -3.92 5.44 16.68
N PRO A 88 -2.97 5.99 15.92
CA PRO A 88 -3.29 6.72 14.70
C PRO A 88 -3.82 5.77 13.62
N PHE A 89 -4.80 6.24 12.84
CA PHE A 89 -5.19 5.62 11.59
C PHE A 89 -5.23 6.66 10.47
N GLY A 90 -5.00 6.19 9.25
CA GLY A 90 -5.02 6.99 8.04
C GLY A 90 -6.16 6.60 7.11
N ILE A 91 -6.32 7.42 6.08
CA ILE A 91 -7.19 7.13 4.94
C ILE A 91 -6.33 7.15 3.68
N CYS A 92 -6.48 6.12 2.84
CA CYS A 92 -5.78 5.98 1.57
C CYS A 92 -6.67 6.44 0.43
N PHE A 93 -6.15 7.35 -0.39
CA PHE A 93 -6.69 7.67 -1.70
C PHE A 93 -5.90 6.90 -2.76
N GLY A 94 -6.58 6.04 -3.51
CA GLY A 94 -6.00 5.27 -4.62
C GLY A 94 -6.58 5.70 -5.96
N GLY A 95 -5.79 5.62 -7.03
CA GLY A 95 -6.22 6.01 -8.37
C GLY A 95 -5.58 5.18 -9.46
N LEU A 96 -5.95 5.41 -10.72
CA LEU A 96 -5.31 4.75 -11.85
C LEU A 96 -3.88 5.27 -12.07
N GLN A 97 -3.09 4.56 -12.88
CA GLN A 97 -1.74 5.00 -13.22
C GLN A 97 -1.78 6.40 -13.85
N GLY A 98 -0.91 7.32 -13.41
CA GLY A 98 -0.91 8.72 -13.85
C GLY A 98 -1.82 9.65 -13.04
N TYR A 99 -2.54 9.15 -12.03
CA TYR A 99 -3.44 9.97 -11.19
C TYR A 99 -2.72 10.66 -10.02
N GLU A 100 -1.39 10.54 -9.90
CA GLU A 100 -0.59 11.13 -8.83
C GLU A 100 -0.91 12.61 -8.58
N PRO A 101 -1.03 13.49 -9.60
CA PRO A 101 -1.38 14.90 -9.37
C PRO A 101 -2.76 15.07 -8.71
N ARG A 102 -3.78 14.35 -9.19
CA ARG A 102 -5.14 14.40 -8.61
C ARG A 102 -5.17 13.87 -7.18
N LEU A 103 -4.44 12.78 -6.92
CA LEU A 103 -4.36 12.21 -5.58
C LEU A 103 -3.67 13.17 -4.60
N ILE A 104 -2.64 13.91 -5.04
CA ILE A 104 -2.00 14.95 -4.22
C ILE A 104 -2.99 16.08 -3.93
N GLU A 105 -3.78 16.54 -4.91
CA GLU A 105 -4.81 17.56 -4.71
C GLU A 105 -5.85 17.14 -3.67
N MET A 106 -6.39 15.91 -3.79
CA MET A 106 -7.37 15.37 -2.85
C MET A 106 -6.79 15.18 -1.45
N ALA A 107 -5.60 14.59 -1.36
CA ALA A 107 -4.91 14.36 -0.09
C ALA A 107 -4.60 15.69 0.62
N TYR A 108 -4.12 16.69 -0.11
CA TYR A 108 -3.85 18.02 0.41
C TYR A 108 -5.14 18.70 0.88
N ALA A 109 -6.21 18.66 0.08
CA ALA A 109 -7.50 19.23 0.48
C ALA A 109 -8.03 18.57 1.77
N PHE A 110 -7.95 17.25 1.88
CA PHE A 110 -8.33 16.50 3.08
C PHE A 110 -7.45 16.89 4.29
N GLU A 111 -6.12 16.92 4.12
CA GLU A 111 -5.19 17.29 5.18
C GLU A 111 -5.46 18.72 5.68
N GLN A 112 -5.65 19.68 4.77
CA GLN A 112 -5.89 21.08 5.13
C GLN A 112 -7.26 21.30 5.78
N ALA A 113 -8.28 20.56 5.36
CA ALA A 113 -9.61 20.64 5.96
C ALA A 113 -9.65 20.05 7.38
N THR A 114 -8.86 19.01 7.64
CA THR A 114 -8.97 18.22 8.87
C THR A 114 -7.89 18.54 9.90
N LYS A 115 -6.64 18.75 9.46
CA LYS A 115 -5.46 19.02 10.31
C LYS A 115 -5.34 18.07 11.50
N VAL A 116 -5.74 16.81 11.30
CA VAL A 116 -5.92 15.83 12.39
C VAL A 116 -4.60 15.35 13.00
N ARG A 117 -3.49 15.41 12.25
CA ARG A 117 -2.18 14.89 12.70
C ARG A 117 -1.73 15.58 13.99
N ARG A 118 -1.40 14.78 15.01
CA ARG A 118 -0.80 15.22 16.27
C ARG A 118 0.61 14.66 16.40
N GLN A 119 1.51 15.42 17.02
CA GLN A 119 2.85 14.93 17.35
C GLN A 119 2.75 13.88 18.48
N PRO A 120 3.45 12.73 18.38
CA PRO A 120 3.46 11.75 19.47
C PRO A 120 4.16 12.34 20.71
N MET A 121 3.63 12.01 21.88
CA MET A 121 4.25 12.37 23.17
C MET A 121 4.99 11.15 23.73
N PHE A 122 6.22 11.36 24.18
CA PHE A 122 6.94 10.35 24.96
C PHE A 122 6.55 10.49 26.43
N LYS A 123 6.32 9.37 27.13
CA LYS A 123 6.29 9.40 28.59
C LYS A 123 7.73 9.62 29.07
N THR A 124 7.95 10.71 29.80
CA THR A 124 9.19 10.95 30.55
C THR A 124 9.11 10.24 31.88
#